data_AF-A0A067PBB9-F1
#
_entry.id   AF-A0A067PBB9-F1
#
_cell.length_a   1.000
_cell.length_b   1.000
_cell.length_c   1.000
_cell.angle_alpha   90.00
_cell.angle_beta   90.00
_cell.angle_gamma   90.00
#
_symmetry.space_group_name_H-M   'P 1'
#
loop_
_entity.id
_entity.type
_entity.pdbx_description
1 polymer ?
#
loop_
_entity_poly.entity_id
_entity_poly.type
_entity_poly.pdbx_seq_one_letter_code
_entity_poly.pdbx_strand_id
1 'polypeptide(L)' 'VELDEKIKNVMVPRAFISDTYGGNLRQTLPMIKEEKLRIHGYDNWMMVNLDFNPESPQHPGYPGLFF' A
#
# COMPACT_ATOMS: atom_id res chain seq x y z
N VAL A 1 -13.53 12.80 8.52
CA VAL A 1 -14.24 11.51 8.47
C VAL A 1 -13.74 10.69 9.64
N GLU A 2 -14.63 10.28 10.54
CA GLU A 2 -14.29 9.38 11.66
C GLU A 2 -14.52 7.93 11.20
N LEU A 3 -13.52 7.07 11.36
CA LEU A 3 -13.58 5.66 10.98
C LEU A 3 -13.68 4.78 12.24
N ASP A 4 -14.34 3.64 12.13
CA ASP A 4 -14.37 2.62 13.18
C ASP A 4 -12.94 2.11 13.46
N GLU A 5 -12.60 1.88 14.73
CA GLU A 5 -11.28 1.39 15.15
C GLU A 5 -10.90 0.05 14.52
N LYS A 6 -11.88 -0.79 14.20
CA LYS A 6 -11.68 -2.06 13.48
C LYS A 6 -11.27 -1.84 12.03
N ILE A 7 -11.55 -0.68 11.44
CA ILE A 7 -11.13 -0.34 10.08
C ILE A 7 -9.77 0.35 10.10
N LYS A 8 -9.52 1.21 11.10
CA LYS A 8 -8.24 1.93 11.23
C LYS A 8 -7.04 1.01 11.47
N ASN A 9 -7.21 -0.03 12.27
CA ASN A 9 -6.10 -0.86 12.76
C ASN A 9 -5.95 -2.18 11.99
N VAL A 10 -6.26 -2.18 10.69
CA VAL A 10 -6.13 -3.37 9.81
C VAL A 10 -4.94 -3.21 8.88
N MET A 11 -4.13 -4.26 8.80
CA MET A 11 -3.13 -4.39 7.74
C MET A 11 -3.81 -4.78 6.43
N VAL A 12 -3.58 -4.00 5.38
CA VAL A 12 -4.09 -4.31 4.04
C VAL A 12 -3.10 -5.25 3.32
N PRO A 13 -3.52 -6.46 2.91
CA PRO A 13 -2.62 -7.38 2.20
C PRO A 13 -2.19 -6.82 0.84
N ARG A 14 -0.94 -7.06 0.43
CA ARG A 14 -0.48 -6.65 -0.91
C ARG A 14 -1.29 -7.26 -2.05
N ALA A 15 -1.79 -8.48 -1.88
CA ALA A 15 -2.66 -9.12 -2.87
C ALA A 15 -3.92 -8.29 -3.13
N PHE A 16 -4.56 -7.78 -2.07
CA PHE A 16 -5.73 -6.92 -2.21
C PHE A 16 -5.42 -5.65 -3.01
N ILE A 17 -4.29 -4.98 -2.72
CA ILE A 17 -3.91 -3.78 -3.48
C ILE A 17 -3.65 -4.13 -4.94
N SER A 18 -2.91 -5.21 -5.21
CA SER A 18 -2.58 -5.65 -6.56
C SER A 18 -3.83 -6.01 -7.38
N ASP A 19 -4.81 -6.67 -6.77
CA ASP A 19 -6.04 -7.09 -7.45
C ASP A 19 -6.98 -5.89 -7.69
N THR A 20 -7.06 -4.99 -6.71
CA THR A 20 -7.95 -3.82 -6.75
C THR A 20 -7.39 -2.74 -7.67
N TYR A 21 -6.16 -2.30 -7.38
CA TYR A 21 -5.51 -1.13 -7.98
C TYR A 21 -4.42 -1.47 -9.01
N GLY A 22 -4.06 -2.75 -9.15
CA GLY A 22 -2.98 -3.14 -10.06
C GLY A 22 -1.59 -3.06 -9.43
N GLY A 23 -0.56 -3.17 -10.27
CA GLY A 23 0.81 -3.36 -9.80
C GLY A 23 1.15 -4.85 -9.61
N ASN A 24 2.29 -5.13 -8.98
CA ASN A 24 2.66 -6.49 -8.64
C ASN A 24 2.97 -6.63 -7.14
N LEU A 25 3.11 -7.88 -6.71
CA LEU A 25 3.28 -8.23 -5.30
C LEU A 25 4.68 -7.96 -4.74
N ARG A 26 5.68 -7.67 -5.60
CA ARG A 26 7.11 -7.67 -5.22
C ARG A 26 7.76 -6.29 -5.24
N GLN A 27 7.38 -5.44 -6.19
CA GLN A 27 7.99 -4.14 -6.36
C GLN A 27 7.60 -3.18 -5.24
N THR A 28 8.54 -2.34 -4.83
CA THR A 28 8.29 -1.24 -3.89
C THR A 28 7.52 -0.11 -4.54
N LEU A 29 7.85 0.21 -5.80
CA LEU A 29 7.19 1.21 -6.63
C LEU A 29 6.61 0.50 -7.86
N PRO A 30 5.46 -0.17 -7.74
CA PRO A 30 4.90 -0.95 -8.83
C PRO A 30 4.31 -0.03 -9.90
N MET A 31 4.53 -0.38 -11.17
CA MET A 31 3.84 0.28 -12.28
C MET A 31 2.40 -0.22 -12.40
N ILE A 32 1.44 0.70 -12.46
CA ILE A 32 0.03 0.37 -12.60
C ILE A 32 -0.33 0.24 -14.07
N LYS A 33 -1.08 -0.81 -14.43
CA LYS A 33 -1.56 -0.99 -15.80
C LYS A 33 -2.56 0.11 -16.17
N GLU A 34 -2.50 0.61 -17.41
CA GLU A 34 -3.40 1.66 -17.90
C GLU A 34 -4.89 1.37 -17.67
N GLU A 35 -5.30 0.11 -17.81
CA GLU A 35 -6.69 -0.31 -17.57
C GLU A 35 -7.14 0.00 -16.14
N LYS A 36 -6.29 -0.30 -15.14
CA LYS A 36 -6.57 -0.02 -13.73
C LYS A 36 -6.50 1.48 -13.45
N LEU A 37 -5.50 2.15 -14.03
CA LEU A 37 -5.37 3.60 -13.91
C LEU A 37 -6.61 4.35 -14.45
N ARG A 38 -7.22 3.89 -15.55
CA ARG A 38 -8.48 4.47 -16.06
C ARG A 38 -9.66 4.32 -15.10
N ILE A 39 -9.66 3.30 -14.23
CA ILE A 39 -10.75 3.03 -13.29
C ILE A 39 -10.63 3.91 -12.03
N HIS A 40 -9.43 3.99 -11.44
CA HIS A 40 -9.25 4.64 -10.13
C HIS A 40 -8.30 5.87 -10.13
N GLY A 41 -7.53 6.10 -11.20
CA GLY A 41 -6.70 7.30 -11.36
C GLY A 41 -5.47 7.41 -10.43
N TYR A 42 -5.07 6.33 -9.75
CA TYR A 42 -3.95 6.35 -8.80
C TYR A 42 -2.70 5.70 -9.40
N ASP A 43 -1.65 6.48 -9.66
CA ASP A 43 -0.41 5.98 -10.29
C ASP A 43 0.81 5.99 -9.34
N ASN A 44 0.72 6.71 -8.23
CA ASN A 44 1.87 6.93 -7.33
C ASN A 44 1.83 5.99 -6.13
N TRP A 45 1.97 4.69 -6.38
CA TRP A 45 1.97 3.69 -5.31
C TRP A 45 3.36 3.44 -4.74
N MET A 46 3.43 3.37 -3.41
CA MET A 46 4.61 2.93 -2.70
C MET A 46 4.25 1.88 -1.66
N MET A 47 4.79 0.68 -1.83
CA MET A 47 4.64 -0.43 -0.91
C MET A 47 6.02 -0.72 -0.33
N VAL A 48 6.33 -0.12 0.81
CA VAL A 48 7.64 -0.27 1.43
C VAL A 48 7.78 -1.67 2.03
N ASN A 49 8.99 -2.23 1.97
CA ASN A 49 9.36 -3.45 2.68
C ASN A 49 10.52 -3.13 3.62
N LEU A 50 10.78 -4.03 4.58
CA LEU A 50 11.81 -3.81 5.60
C LEU A 50 13.23 -3.86 5.03
N ASP A 51 13.45 -4.47 3.86
CA ASP A 51 14.74 -4.44 3.16
C ASP A 51 15.04 -3.04 2.60
N PHE A 52 14.01 -2.31 2.20
CA PHE A 52 14.12 -0.95 1.66
C PHE A 52 14.12 0.12 2.76
N ASN A 53 13.31 -0.07 3.81
CA ASN A 53 13.27 0.82 4.97
C ASN A 53 13.00 0.01 6.25
N PRO A 54 14.03 -0.29 7.05
CA PRO A 54 13.90 -1.04 8.30
C PRO A 54 13.00 -0.36 9.34
N GLU A 55 12.84 0.95 9.27
CA GLU A 55 12.00 1.77 10.17
C GLU A 55 10.54 1.86 9.69
N SER A 56 10.15 1.06 8.70
CA SER A 56 8.75 0.98 8.27
C SER A 56 7.87 0.39 9.38
N PRO A 57 6.57 0.70 9.41
CA PRO A 57 5.65 0.17 10.41
C PRO A 57 5.65 -1.37 10.42
N GLN A 58 5.95 -1.96 11.58
CA GLN A 58 5.96 -3.42 11.75
C GLN A 58 4.66 -3.96 12.37
N HIS A 59 3.80 -3.07 12.88
CA HIS A 59 2.54 -3.41 13.51
C HIS A 59 1.37 -2.60 12.92
N PRO A 60 0.16 -3.16 12.86
CA PRO A 60 -1.03 -2.42 12.42
C PRO A 60 -1.22 -1.12 13.22
N GLY A 61 -1.49 -0.02 12.54
CA GLY A 61 -1.73 1.29 13.16
C GLY A 61 -0.46 2.05 13.59
N TYR A 62 0.73 1.47 13.46
CA TYR A 62 1.97 2.17 13.82
C TYR A 62 2.36 3.19 12.73
N PRO A 63 2.87 4.38 13.10
CA PRO A 63 3.44 5.31 12.14
C PRO A 63 4.77 4.79 11.59
N GLY A 64 5.17 5.28 10.42
CA GLY A 64 6.45 4.97 9.78
C GLY A 64 7.16 6.24 9.35
N LEU A 65 8.48 6.23 9.41
CA LEU A 65 9.32 7.32 8.91
C LEU A 65 9.92 6.92 7.56
N PHE A 66 9.98 7.87 6.63
CA PHE A 66 10.61 7.71 5.32
C PHE A 66 11.55 8.90 5.08
N PHE A 67 12.82 8.62 4.80
CA PHE A 67 13.89 9.61 4.65
C PHE A 67 14.50 9.57 3.25
#